data_AF-A0A3A8GRM9-F1
#
_entry.id   AF-A0A3A8GRM9-F1
#
_cell.length_a   1.000
_cell.length_b   1.000
_cell.length_c   1.000
_cell.angle_alpha   90.00
_cell.angle_beta   90.00
_cell.angle_gamma   90.00
#
_symmetry.space_group_name_H-M   'P 1'
#
loop_
_entity.id
_entity.type
_entity.pdbx_description
1 polymer ?
#
loop_
_entity_poly.entity_id
_entity_poly.type
_entity_poly.pdbx_seq_one_letter_code
_entity_poly.pdbx_strand_id
1 'polypeptide(L)'
;MPPRPAAPPQLQSAPEALRKFVESLLTLDVEEPWAQPTEVKETGAAPWRPPNAYTLVMGSLDVEGNVLVEAAGHDEGVLVVFGDVTCRNLFVGVGFTFVCTGTLRVKETLVATSMDSVTYAAGVVEAEVVDSGSGAWLTLFGDASQLHVKHLTYYVMNGRKVIKSQNPPDLRTLVVPEVLDLEEWDSLSAEEQADEDPKDIIKLDAGAARERLARGESLFLSP
;
A
#
# COMPACT_ATOMS: atom_id res chain seq x y z
N MET A 1 -27.71 -8.98 -8.86
CA MET A 1 -26.44 -9.16 -8.16
C MET A 1 -25.65 -10.27 -8.83
N PRO A 2 -24.35 -10.03 -9.11
CA PRO A 2 -23.43 -11.04 -9.60
C PRO A 2 -23.21 -12.15 -8.55
N PRO A 3 -22.76 -13.34 -8.97
CA PRO A 3 -22.41 -14.40 -8.03
C PRO A 3 -21.23 -14.00 -7.16
N ARG A 4 -21.29 -14.36 -5.87
CA ARG A 4 -20.18 -14.14 -4.94
C ARG A 4 -19.01 -15.08 -5.27
N PRO A 5 -17.75 -14.62 -5.17
CA PRO A 5 -16.59 -15.47 -5.38
C PRO A 5 -16.46 -16.51 -4.26
N ALA A 6 -15.92 -17.67 -4.61
CA ALA A 6 -15.54 -18.68 -3.61
C ALA A 6 -14.14 -18.39 -3.07
N ALA A 7 -13.92 -18.64 -1.77
CA ALA A 7 -12.59 -18.54 -1.18
C ALA A 7 -11.65 -19.58 -1.82
N PRO A 8 -10.46 -19.18 -2.31
CA PRO A 8 -9.50 -20.13 -2.84
C PRO A 8 -8.91 -21.04 -1.75
N PRO A 9 -8.50 -22.27 -2.08
CA PRO A 9 -7.78 -23.15 -1.16
C PRO A 9 -6.55 -22.52 -0.50
N GLN A 10 -5.86 -21.64 -1.21
CA GLN A 10 -4.68 -20.88 -0.76
C GLN A 10 -4.98 -20.04 0.50
N LEU A 11 -6.22 -19.59 0.69
CA LEU A 11 -6.59 -18.82 1.87
C LEU A 11 -6.52 -19.66 3.15
N GLN A 12 -6.60 -20.99 3.05
CA GLN A 12 -6.56 -21.88 4.23
C GLN A 12 -5.18 -21.91 4.92
N SER A 13 -4.12 -21.53 4.22
CA SER A 13 -2.78 -21.39 4.83
C SER A 13 -2.54 -20.00 5.43
N ALA A 14 -3.46 -19.04 5.25
CA ALA A 14 -3.31 -17.70 5.81
C ALA A 14 -3.59 -17.68 7.33
N PRO A 15 -3.03 -16.71 8.08
CA PRO A 15 -3.36 -16.51 9.48
C PRO A 15 -4.88 -16.35 9.69
N GLU A 16 -5.41 -16.95 10.77
CA GLU A 16 -6.86 -17.05 10.98
C GLU A 16 -7.58 -15.68 10.92
N ALA A 17 -7.00 -14.65 11.51
CA ALA A 17 -7.59 -13.32 11.51
C ALA A 17 -7.65 -12.71 10.10
N LEU A 18 -6.63 -12.95 9.26
CA LEU A 18 -6.65 -12.53 7.86
C LEU A 18 -7.67 -13.34 7.06
N ARG A 19 -7.73 -14.66 7.26
CA ARG A 19 -8.72 -15.52 6.62
C ARG A 19 -10.14 -15.04 6.89
N LYS A 20 -10.50 -14.79 8.16
CA LYS A 20 -11.83 -14.27 8.53
C LYS A 20 -12.12 -12.92 7.88
N PHE A 21 -11.14 -12.04 7.82
CA PHE A 21 -11.28 -10.75 7.16
C PHE A 21 -11.56 -10.93 5.67
N VAL A 22 -10.73 -11.71 4.96
CA VAL A 22 -10.94 -11.97 3.52
C VAL A 22 -12.29 -12.65 3.29
N GLU A 23 -12.65 -13.67 4.07
CA GLU A 23 -13.96 -14.32 3.97
C GLU A 23 -15.12 -13.32 4.12
N SER A 24 -15.00 -12.32 5.00
CA SER A 24 -16.01 -11.27 5.13
C SER A 24 -16.09 -10.37 3.88
N LEU A 25 -14.95 -10.04 3.26
CA LEU A 25 -14.92 -9.26 2.00
C LEU A 25 -15.62 -10.02 0.86
N LEU A 26 -15.47 -11.35 0.80
CA LEU A 26 -16.12 -12.18 -0.22
C LEU A 26 -17.66 -12.25 -0.05
N THR A 27 -18.20 -11.77 1.07
CA THR A 27 -19.65 -11.67 1.29
C THR A 27 -20.27 -10.35 0.85
N LEU A 28 -19.45 -9.37 0.43
CA LEU A 28 -19.93 -8.06 -0.01
C LEU A 28 -20.87 -8.19 -1.21
N ASP A 29 -21.97 -7.46 -1.15
CA ASP A 29 -22.93 -7.36 -2.24
C ASP A 29 -22.51 -6.22 -3.18
N VAL A 30 -21.87 -6.60 -4.27
CA VAL A 30 -21.29 -5.67 -5.26
C VAL A 30 -22.17 -5.59 -6.51
N GLU A 31 -22.16 -4.44 -7.17
CA GLU A 31 -22.94 -4.23 -8.40
C GLU A 31 -22.33 -4.97 -9.60
N GLU A 32 -21.00 -5.00 -9.66
CA GLU A 32 -20.22 -5.60 -10.75
C GLU A 32 -19.58 -6.92 -10.33
N PRO A 33 -19.43 -7.90 -11.26
CA PRO A 33 -18.78 -9.15 -10.93
C PRO A 33 -17.31 -8.94 -10.53
N TRP A 34 -16.87 -9.73 -9.56
CA TRP A 34 -15.46 -9.76 -9.16
C TRP A 34 -14.58 -10.21 -10.33
N ALA A 35 -13.54 -9.45 -10.63
CA ALA A 35 -12.49 -9.90 -11.53
C ALA A 35 -11.65 -10.99 -10.83
N GLN A 36 -11.39 -12.10 -11.52
CA GLN A 36 -10.68 -13.25 -10.95
C GLN A 36 -9.51 -13.71 -11.84
N PRO A 37 -8.52 -12.84 -12.15
CA PRO A 37 -7.34 -13.26 -12.89
C PRO A 37 -6.60 -14.37 -12.15
N THR A 38 -6.14 -15.39 -12.87
CA THR A 38 -5.39 -16.50 -12.27
C THR A 38 -4.04 -16.04 -11.75
N GLU A 39 -3.34 -15.23 -12.52
CA GLU A 39 -2.10 -14.54 -12.18
C GLU A 39 -2.06 -13.23 -12.98
N VAL A 40 -1.18 -12.31 -12.57
CA VAL A 40 -0.91 -11.07 -13.32
C VAL A 40 0.60 -10.95 -13.49
N LYS A 41 1.03 -10.73 -14.73
CA LYS A 41 2.43 -10.53 -15.11
C LYS A 41 2.51 -9.38 -16.09
N GLU A 42 2.98 -8.22 -15.63
CA GLU A 42 3.10 -7.01 -16.43
C GLU A 42 4.55 -6.56 -16.50
N THR A 43 4.99 -6.22 -17.72
CA THR A 43 6.35 -5.77 -18.00
C THR A 43 6.36 -4.31 -18.44
N GLY A 44 7.42 -3.58 -18.11
CA GLY A 44 7.58 -2.17 -18.42
C GLY A 44 7.12 -1.21 -17.33
N ALA A 45 7.28 0.09 -17.59
CA ALA A 45 7.07 1.15 -16.62
C ALA A 45 5.60 1.60 -16.47
N ALA A 46 4.70 1.12 -17.32
CA ALA A 46 3.29 1.51 -17.25
C ALA A 46 2.69 1.05 -15.92
N PRO A 47 1.94 1.90 -15.21
CA PRO A 47 1.30 1.50 -13.97
C PRO A 47 0.17 0.51 -14.23
N TRP A 48 0.09 -0.50 -13.38
CA TRP A 48 -1.00 -1.45 -13.37
C TRP A 48 -2.08 -1.05 -12.34
N ARG A 49 -3.33 -1.32 -12.69
CA ARG A 49 -4.51 -1.16 -11.82
C ARG A 49 -5.37 -2.40 -11.89
N PRO A 50 -6.10 -2.74 -10.81
CA PRO A 50 -7.17 -3.72 -10.86
C PRO A 50 -8.13 -3.42 -12.03
N PRO A 51 -8.54 -4.43 -12.81
CA PRO A 51 -9.47 -4.23 -13.92
C PRO A 51 -10.87 -3.82 -13.45
N ASN A 52 -11.26 -4.23 -12.24
CA ASN A 52 -12.51 -3.87 -11.57
C ASN A 52 -12.21 -3.40 -10.14
N ALA A 53 -13.13 -2.62 -9.55
CA ALA A 53 -13.03 -2.21 -8.14
C ALA A 53 -12.90 -3.40 -7.18
N TYR A 54 -13.53 -4.53 -7.50
CA TYR A 54 -13.46 -5.77 -6.72
C TYR A 54 -12.72 -6.84 -7.51
N THR A 55 -11.48 -7.12 -7.12
CA THR A 55 -10.55 -8.02 -7.84
C THR A 55 -9.89 -9.02 -6.89
N LEU A 56 -9.86 -10.29 -7.31
CA LEU A 56 -9.16 -11.39 -6.67
C LEU A 56 -8.10 -11.95 -7.63
N VAL A 57 -6.82 -11.69 -7.38
CA VAL A 57 -5.74 -12.36 -8.10
C VAL A 57 -5.50 -13.71 -7.44
N MET A 58 -5.84 -14.80 -8.12
CA MET A 58 -5.86 -16.16 -7.53
C MET A 58 -4.47 -16.76 -7.30
N GLY A 59 -3.43 -16.09 -7.78
CA GLY A 59 -2.02 -16.43 -7.65
C GLY A 59 -1.19 -15.16 -7.40
N SER A 60 0.01 -15.10 -7.97
CA SER A 60 0.91 -13.95 -7.79
C SER A 60 0.58 -12.77 -8.72
N LEU A 61 0.93 -11.58 -8.25
CA LEU A 61 0.90 -10.31 -8.99
C LEU A 61 2.34 -9.83 -9.17
N ASP A 62 2.87 -9.91 -10.38
CA ASP A 62 4.23 -9.50 -10.71
C ASP A 62 4.18 -8.37 -11.75
N VAL A 63 4.56 -7.16 -11.34
CA VAL A 63 4.46 -5.95 -12.16
C VAL A 63 5.79 -5.22 -12.09
N GLU A 64 6.51 -5.07 -13.20
CA GLU A 64 7.80 -4.35 -13.20
C GLU A 64 7.65 -2.87 -12.80
N GLY A 65 6.50 -2.27 -13.12
CA GLY A 65 6.15 -0.88 -12.84
C GLY A 65 5.45 -0.68 -11.48
N ASN A 66 4.62 0.37 -11.43
CA ASN A 66 3.88 0.73 -10.22
C ASN A 66 2.53 -0.01 -10.17
N VAL A 67 2.10 -0.41 -8.97
CA VAL A 67 0.75 -0.94 -8.71
C VAL A 67 -0.05 0.11 -7.96
N LEU A 68 -1.18 0.51 -8.53
CA LEU A 68 -2.12 1.41 -7.88
C LEU A 68 -3.40 0.63 -7.56
N VAL A 69 -3.68 0.43 -6.28
CA VAL A 69 -4.90 -0.22 -5.80
C VAL A 69 -6.01 0.81 -5.76
N GLU A 70 -6.56 1.06 -6.94
CA GLU A 70 -7.67 1.95 -7.22
C GLU A 70 -8.34 1.50 -8.53
N ALA A 71 -9.62 1.84 -8.71
CA ALA A 71 -10.35 1.58 -9.94
C ALA A 71 -11.04 2.85 -10.42
N ALA A 72 -10.95 3.14 -11.72
CA ALA A 72 -11.54 4.34 -12.29
C ALA A 72 -13.06 4.33 -12.13
N GLY A 73 -13.63 5.45 -11.65
CA GLY A 73 -15.09 5.58 -11.46
C GLY A 73 -15.63 4.95 -10.17
N HIS A 74 -14.75 4.51 -9.26
CA HIS A 74 -15.15 3.95 -7.97
C HIS A 74 -14.42 4.65 -6.82
N ASP A 75 -15.16 4.94 -5.75
CA ASP A 75 -14.63 5.54 -4.53
C ASP A 75 -14.16 4.50 -3.50
N GLU A 76 -14.52 3.23 -3.72
CA GLU A 76 -14.15 2.11 -2.86
C GLU A 76 -13.87 0.85 -3.70
N GLY A 77 -13.09 -0.07 -3.14
CA GLY A 77 -12.82 -1.34 -3.79
C GLY A 77 -11.91 -2.26 -2.97
N VAL A 78 -11.71 -3.46 -3.50
CA VAL A 78 -10.95 -4.53 -2.88
C VAL A 78 -10.03 -5.18 -3.90
N LEU A 79 -8.74 -5.25 -3.59
CA LEU A 79 -7.76 -6.12 -4.25
C LEU A 79 -7.24 -7.15 -3.24
N VAL A 80 -7.52 -8.43 -3.48
CA VAL A 80 -6.88 -9.54 -2.75
C VAL A 80 -5.97 -10.31 -3.69
N VAL A 81 -4.71 -10.50 -3.29
CA VAL A 81 -3.74 -11.32 -4.00
C VAL A 81 -3.43 -12.57 -3.18
N PHE A 82 -3.81 -13.73 -3.71
CA PHE A 82 -3.63 -15.04 -3.08
C PHE A 82 -2.26 -15.66 -3.39
N GLY A 83 -1.21 -14.84 -3.30
CA GLY A 83 0.14 -15.18 -3.68
C GLY A 83 1.11 -14.05 -3.36
N ASP A 84 2.28 -14.10 -3.99
CA ASP A 84 3.30 -13.07 -3.84
C ASP A 84 2.96 -11.83 -4.69
N VAL A 85 3.36 -10.66 -4.20
CA VAL A 85 3.27 -9.39 -4.92
C VAL A 85 4.68 -8.86 -5.11
N THR A 86 5.07 -8.62 -6.36
CA THR A 86 6.32 -7.94 -6.71
C THR A 86 6.01 -6.72 -7.54
N CYS A 87 6.47 -5.54 -7.10
CA CYS A 87 6.34 -4.32 -7.88
C CYS A 87 7.43 -3.29 -7.58
N ARG A 88 7.50 -2.22 -8.40
CA ARG A 88 8.39 -1.09 -8.10
C ARG A 88 7.87 -0.27 -6.93
N ASN A 89 6.65 0.24 -7.06
CA ASN A 89 5.94 1.00 -6.03
C ASN A 89 4.52 0.43 -5.87
N LEU A 90 4.01 0.46 -4.65
CA LEU A 90 2.62 0.10 -4.34
C LEU A 90 1.93 1.30 -3.68
N PHE A 91 0.80 1.71 -4.24
CA PHE A 91 -0.05 2.74 -3.67
C PHE A 91 -1.45 2.17 -3.41
N VAL A 92 -1.97 2.35 -2.21
CA VAL A 92 -3.36 1.97 -1.89
C VAL A 92 -4.21 3.24 -1.81
N GLY A 93 -5.22 3.32 -2.67
CA GLY A 93 -6.10 4.49 -2.77
C GLY A 93 -7.04 4.67 -1.58
N VAL A 94 -7.57 5.88 -1.43
CA VAL A 94 -8.60 6.21 -0.44
C VAL A 94 -9.81 5.30 -0.62
N GLY A 95 -10.31 4.70 0.46
CA GLY A 95 -11.46 3.77 0.41
C GLY A 95 -11.16 2.39 -0.21
N PHE A 96 -9.92 2.12 -0.62
CA PHE A 96 -9.54 0.82 -1.17
C PHE A 96 -8.90 -0.09 -0.11
N THR A 97 -9.22 -1.37 -0.21
CA THR A 97 -8.63 -2.44 0.59
C THR A 97 -7.67 -3.26 -0.26
N PHE A 98 -6.42 -3.37 0.20
CA PHE A 98 -5.40 -4.26 -0.34
C PHE A 98 -5.07 -5.37 0.65
N VAL A 99 -5.05 -6.62 0.16
CA VAL A 99 -4.63 -7.79 0.93
C VAL A 99 -3.63 -8.62 0.13
N CYS A 100 -2.46 -8.87 0.69
CA CYS A 100 -1.48 -9.83 0.16
C CYS A 100 -1.32 -11.00 1.13
N THR A 101 -1.62 -12.22 0.67
CA THR A 101 -1.47 -13.43 1.50
C THR A 101 -0.08 -14.05 1.44
N GLY A 102 0.76 -13.67 0.46
CA GLY A 102 2.13 -14.13 0.30
C GLY A 102 3.16 -13.09 0.73
N THR A 103 4.32 -13.12 0.07
CA THR A 103 5.39 -12.14 0.21
C THR A 103 5.05 -10.87 -0.58
N LEU A 104 5.20 -9.71 0.06
CA LEU A 104 5.06 -8.41 -0.55
C LEU A 104 6.44 -7.77 -0.75
N ARG A 105 6.95 -7.80 -1.98
CA ARG A 105 8.21 -7.15 -2.37
C ARG A 105 7.91 -5.89 -3.17
N VAL A 106 8.21 -4.75 -2.60
CA VAL A 106 8.10 -3.45 -3.25
C VAL A 106 9.50 -2.89 -3.37
N LYS A 107 10.01 -2.68 -4.59
CA LYS A 107 11.41 -2.28 -4.78
C LYS A 107 11.73 -0.94 -4.10
N GLU A 108 10.79 0.01 -4.19
CA GLU A 108 10.97 1.40 -3.76
C GLU A 108 10.00 1.72 -2.61
N THR A 109 8.78 2.16 -2.92
CA THR A 109 7.86 2.70 -1.90
C THR A 109 6.53 1.97 -1.84
N LEU A 110 6.11 1.62 -0.61
CA LEU A 110 4.74 1.23 -0.28
C LEU A 110 4.05 2.39 0.43
N VAL A 111 2.96 2.90 -0.15
CA VAL A 111 2.14 3.99 0.40
C VAL A 111 0.81 3.43 0.89
N ALA A 112 0.64 3.39 2.21
CA ALA A 112 -0.52 2.85 2.92
C ALA A 112 -1.11 3.87 3.90
N THR A 113 -1.07 5.15 3.54
CA THR A 113 -1.51 6.30 4.35
C THR A 113 -2.82 6.91 3.89
N SER A 114 -3.30 6.59 2.68
CA SER A 114 -4.57 7.11 2.16
C SER A 114 -5.73 6.88 3.14
N MET A 115 -6.51 7.93 3.38
CA MET A 115 -7.65 7.89 4.30
C MET A 115 -8.60 6.72 3.99
N ASP A 116 -9.11 6.07 5.04
CA ASP A 116 -10.03 4.93 4.96
C ASP A 116 -9.53 3.72 4.14
N SER A 117 -8.26 3.71 3.74
CA SER A 117 -7.64 2.55 3.10
C SER A 117 -7.30 1.46 4.13
N VAL A 118 -7.31 0.21 3.67
CA VAL A 118 -6.90 -0.94 4.47
C VAL A 118 -5.80 -1.68 3.74
N THR A 119 -4.63 -1.83 4.34
CA THR A 119 -3.48 -2.50 3.71
C THR A 119 -2.98 -3.64 4.60
N TYR A 120 -3.19 -4.89 4.18
CA TYR A 120 -2.83 -6.08 4.96
C TYR A 120 -1.80 -6.96 4.23
N ALA A 121 -0.81 -7.43 4.98
CA ALA A 121 0.19 -8.39 4.50
C ALA A 121 0.34 -9.56 5.48
N ALA A 122 0.32 -10.79 4.96
CA ALA A 122 0.48 -12.00 5.77
C ALA A 122 1.92 -12.50 5.86
N GLY A 123 2.68 -12.36 4.76
CA GLY A 123 4.04 -12.86 4.64
C GLY A 123 5.10 -11.79 4.91
N VAL A 124 6.27 -12.03 4.33
CA VAL A 124 7.40 -11.09 4.38
C VAL A 124 7.06 -9.81 3.62
N VAL A 125 7.40 -8.67 4.22
CA VAL A 125 7.26 -7.35 3.59
C VAL A 125 8.66 -6.76 3.39
N GLU A 126 9.03 -6.53 2.14
CA GLU A 126 10.29 -5.91 1.75
C GLU A 126 10.01 -4.60 1.02
N ALA A 127 10.62 -3.50 1.49
CA ALA A 127 10.59 -2.21 0.80
C ALA A 127 11.77 -1.32 1.17
N GLU A 128 12.12 -0.37 0.30
CA GLU A 128 13.03 0.70 0.68
C GLU A 128 12.34 1.68 1.65
N VAL A 129 11.14 2.14 1.30
CA VAL A 129 10.31 3.01 2.15
C VAL A 129 8.93 2.39 2.32
N VAL A 130 8.46 2.31 3.57
CA VAL A 130 7.03 2.16 3.88
C VAL A 130 6.54 3.49 4.44
N ASP A 131 5.64 4.13 3.70
CA ASP A 131 4.84 5.23 4.19
C ASP A 131 3.53 4.70 4.78
N SER A 132 3.39 4.75 6.10
CA SER A 132 2.27 4.16 6.85
C SER A 132 2.15 4.81 8.21
N GLY A 133 0.92 4.96 8.71
CA GLY A 133 0.62 5.43 10.06
C GLY A 133 0.18 6.89 10.16
N SER A 134 -0.02 7.56 9.01
CA SER A 134 -0.61 8.91 8.92
C SER A 134 -1.96 8.81 8.21
N GLY A 135 -3.05 8.65 8.96
CA GLY A 135 -4.41 8.45 8.44
C GLY A 135 -4.82 6.97 8.35
N ALA A 136 -4.07 6.17 7.60
CA ALA A 136 -4.19 4.71 7.53
C ALA A 136 -2.84 4.02 7.81
N TRP A 137 -2.82 2.69 7.89
CA TRP A 137 -1.60 1.93 8.16
C TRP A 137 -1.57 0.54 7.51
N LEU A 138 -0.36 0.06 7.29
CA LEU A 138 -0.07 -1.35 7.00
C LEU A 138 -0.26 -2.19 8.27
N THR A 139 -1.02 -3.29 8.16
CA THR A 139 -1.13 -4.32 9.22
C THR A 139 -0.50 -5.64 8.76
N LEU A 140 0.40 -6.15 9.58
CA LEU A 140 1.06 -7.44 9.44
C LEU A 140 0.30 -8.50 10.25
N PHE A 141 0.05 -9.65 9.63
CA PHE A 141 -0.56 -10.82 10.28
C PHE A 141 0.45 -11.92 10.64
N GLY A 142 1.71 -11.76 10.24
CA GLY A 142 2.83 -12.67 10.52
C GLY A 142 3.73 -12.22 11.68
N ASP A 143 4.95 -12.75 11.70
CA ASP A 143 5.96 -12.34 12.68
C ASP A 143 6.46 -10.92 12.34
N ALA A 144 6.65 -10.08 13.36
CA ALA A 144 7.21 -8.74 13.20
C ALA A 144 8.62 -8.77 12.57
N SER A 145 9.37 -9.87 12.75
CA SER A 145 10.69 -10.03 12.13
C SER A 145 10.65 -10.16 10.61
N GLN A 146 9.48 -10.35 10.01
CA GLN A 146 9.27 -10.46 8.57
C GLN A 146 9.11 -9.10 7.89
N LEU A 147 9.16 -8.00 8.66
CA LEU A 147 9.23 -6.64 8.13
C LEU A 147 10.68 -6.28 7.85
N HIS A 148 11.04 -6.24 6.57
CA HIS A 148 12.37 -5.89 6.06
C HIS A 148 12.30 -4.57 5.30
N VAL A 149 12.21 -3.48 6.04
CA VAL A 149 12.10 -2.12 5.48
C VAL A 149 13.31 -1.30 5.88
N LYS A 150 13.89 -0.57 4.92
CA LYS A 150 15.04 0.31 5.19
C LYS A 150 14.60 1.58 5.91
N HIS A 151 13.45 2.12 5.52
CA HIS A 151 12.84 3.30 6.11
C HIS A 151 11.35 3.09 6.38
N LEU A 152 10.90 3.56 7.54
CA LEU A 152 9.50 3.61 7.94
C LEU A 152 9.18 5.03 8.38
N THR A 153 8.14 5.64 7.82
CA THR A 153 7.78 7.04 8.12
C THR A 153 7.20 7.19 9.51
N TYR A 154 6.15 6.44 9.85
CA TYR A 154 5.56 6.46 11.19
C TYR A 154 5.57 5.08 11.82
N TYR A 155 4.60 4.23 11.46
CA TYR A 155 4.44 2.93 12.08
C TYR A 155 3.70 1.93 11.19
N VAL A 156 3.87 0.66 11.53
CA VAL A 156 3.02 -0.44 11.06
C VAL A 156 2.42 -1.15 12.26
N MET A 157 1.29 -1.82 12.05
CA MET A 157 0.65 -2.64 13.07
C MET A 157 1.05 -4.10 12.88
N ASN A 158 1.38 -4.82 13.97
CA ASN A 158 1.39 -6.27 14.00
C ASN A 158 0.36 -6.73 15.04
N GLY A 159 -0.79 -7.19 14.56
CA GLY A 159 -1.96 -7.40 15.40
C GLY A 159 -2.34 -6.12 16.15
N ARG A 160 -2.18 -6.12 17.48
CA ARG A 160 -2.44 -4.94 18.34
C ARG A 160 -1.17 -4.17 18.72
N LYS A 161 0.01 -4.63 18.30
CA LYS A 161 1.28 -4.02 18.64
C LYS A 161 1.69 -3.03 17.56
N VAL A 162 2.07 -1.83 17.97
CA VAL A 162 2.65 -0.81 17.08
C VAL A 162 4.15 -1.09 16.90
N ILE A 163 4.62 -1.15 15.66
CA ILE A 163 6.04 -1.15 15.30
C ILE A 163 6.34 0.25 14.75
N LYS A 164 7.00 1.08 15.56
CA LYS A 164 7.37 2.44 15.17
C LYS A 164 8.77 2.50 14.61
N SER A 165 9.01 3.44 13.71
CA SER A 165 10.36 3.85 13.36
C SER A 165 11.03 4.49 14.57
N GLN A 166 12.27 4.09 14.87
CA GLN A 166 13.08 4.80 15.88
C GLN A 166 13.70 6.07 15.32
N ASN A 167 13.96 6.10 14.01
CA ASN A 167 14.54 7.23 13.30
C ASN A 167 13.80 7.38 11.96
N PRO A 168 12.66 8.09 11.93
CA PRO A 168 11.97 8.41 10.69
C PRO A 168 12.93 9.02 9.66
N PRO A 169 12.79 8.67 8.37
CA PRO A 169 13.60 9.25 7.31
C PRO A 169 13.28 10.74 7.12
N ASP A 170 14.27 11.53 6.67
CA ASP A 170 13.97 12.83 6.07
C ASP A 170 13.53 12.61 4.63
N LEU A 171 12.22 12.69 4.39
CA LEU A 171 11.65 12.46 3.06
C LEU A 171 12.22 13.41 2.00
N ARG A 172 12.62 14.64 2.36
CA ARG A 172 13.26 15.59 1.43
C ARG A 172 14.56 15.07 0.83
N THR A 173 15.20 14.11 1.49
CA THR A 173 16.46 13.49 1.03
C THR A 173 16.25 12.21 0.23
N LEU A 174 15.02 11.68 0.22
CA LEU A 174 14.68 10.41 -0.43
C LEU A 174 13.80 10.59 -1.65
N VAL A 175 12.74 11.39 -1.52
CA VAL A 175 11.72 11.56 -2.56
C VAL A 175 11.85 12.90 -3.27
N VAL A 176 11.27 12.99 -4.46
CA VAL A 176 11.22 14.25 -5.21
C VAL A 176 10.40 15.30 -4.45
N PRO A 177 10.74 16.60 -4.56
CA PRO A 177 10.03 17.65 -3.82
C PRO A 177 8.54 17.73 -4.17
N GLU A 178 8.16 17.38 -5.41
CA GLU A 178 6.78 17.49 -5.89
C GLU A 178 5.78 16.58 -5.16
N VAL A 179 6.23 15.60 -4.39
CA VAL A 179 5.36 14.66 -3.66
C VAL A 179 5.40 14.87 -2.15
N LEU A 180 5.95 16.00 -1.70
CA LEU A 180 6.01 16.37 -0.29
C LEU A 180 4.88 17.34 0.06
N ASP A 181 4.21 17.06 1.16
CA ASP A 181 3.35 18.02 1.81
C ASP A 181 4.22 18.95 2.67
N LEU A 182 4.32 20.20 2.21
CA LEU A 182 5.08 21.29 2.84
C LEU A 182 4.18 22.36 3.44
N GLU A 183 2.85 22.22 3.39
CA GLU A 183 1.92 23.31 3.76
C GLU A 183 2.15 23.78 5.20
N GLU A 184 2.21 22.82 6.13
CA GLU A 184 2.47 23.11 7.55
C GLU A 184 3.86 23.71 7.73
N TRP A 185 4.89 23.12 7.11
CA TRP A 185 6.27 23.57 7.22
C TRP A 185 6.49 25.00 6.70
N ASP A 186 5.93 25.31 5.53
CA ASP A 186 6.06 26.62 4.88
C ASP A 186 5.21 27.70 5.57
N SER A 187 4.23 27.31 6.40
CA SER A 187 3.44 28.23 7.22
C SER A 187 4.20 28.75 8.46
N LEU A 188 5.24 28.03 8.89
CA LEU A 188 6.06 28.38 10.04
C LEU A 188 6.99 29.57 9.74
N SER A 189 7.18 30.42 10.74
CA SER A 189 8.22 31.45 10.71
C SER A 189 9.62 30.82 10.77
N ALA A 190 10.65 31.59 10.40
CA ALA A 190 12.04 31.13 10.47
C ALA A 190 12.50 30.77 11.90
N GLU A 191 11.90 31.38 12.93
CA GLU A 191 12.17 31.04 14.33
C GLU A 191 11.55 29.69 14.67
N GLU A 192 10.30 29.45 14.29
CA GLU A 192 9.61 28.16 14.49
C GLU A 192 10.29 27.02 13.72
N GLN A 193 10.66 27.24 12.45
CA GLN A 193 11.40 26.25 11.67
C GLN A 193 12.77 25.88 12.27
N ALA A 194 13.39 26.77 13.05
CA ALA A 194 14.66 26.50 13.71
C ALA A 194 14.51 25.59 14.94
N ASP A 195 13.31 25.55 15.54
CA ASP A 195 12.99 24.79 16.74
C ASP A 195 12.32 23.43 16.44
N GLU A 196 11.83 23.23 15.21
CA GLU A 196 11.15 22.00 14.76
C GLU A 196 12.07 21.04 13.97
N ASP A 197 11.82 19.73 14.06
CA ASP A 197 12.43 18.75 13.15
C ASP A 197 11.56 18.63 11.89
N PRO A 198 12.10 18.93 10.69
CA PRO A 198 11.36 18.80 9.44
C PRO A 198 10.72 17.43 9.23
N LYS A 199 11.28 16.36 9.79
CA LYS A 199 10.76 14.99 9.67
C LYS A 199 9.42 14.77 10.37
N ASP A 200 9.12 15.58 11.38
CA ASP A 200 7.88 15.47 12.14
C ASP A 200 6.72 16.21 11.45
N ILE A 201 7.05 17.16 10.57
CA ILE A 201 6.09 18.07 9.93
C ILE A 201 5.91 17.73 8.45
N ILE A 202 7.00 17.47 7.72
CA ILE A 202 6.98 17.24 6.27
C ILE A 202 6.60 15.79 5.99
N LYS A 203 5.49 15.62 5.29
CA LYS A 203 4.89 14.30 5.02
C LYS A 203 4.91 14.01 3.53
N LEU A 204 4.63 12.76 3.17
CA LEU A 204 4.31 12.42 1.79
C LEU A 204 2.89 12.92 1.47
N ASP A 205 2.74 13.71 0.42
CA ASP A 205 1.42 14.05 -0.12
C ASP A 205 0.90 12.84 -0.91
N ALA A 206 -0.12 12.17 -0.38
CA ALA A 206 -0.72 10.99 -1.01
C ALA A 206 -1.35 11.28 -2.37
N GLY A 207 -1.90 12.49 -2.57
CA GLY A 207 -2.47 12.93 -3.84
C GLY A 207 -1.39 13.13 -4.90
N ALA A 208 -0.35 13.89 -4.58
CA ALA A 208 0.78 14.11 -5.48
C ALA A 208 1.56 12.81 -5.77
N ALA A 209 1.75 11.96 -4.75
CA ALA A 209 2.35 10.64 -4.91
C ALA A 209 1.53 9.77 -5.87
N ARG A 210 0.20 9.73 -5.70
CA ARG A 210 -0.72 9.02 -6.61
C ARG A 210 -0.56 9.50 -8.05
N GLU A 211 -0.62 10.81 -8.29
CA GLU A 211 -0.51 11.38 -9.63
C GLU A 211 0.81 11.01 -10.31
N ARG A 212 1.91 11.06 -9.55
CA ARG A 212 3.23 10.69 -10.03
C ARG A 212 3.33 9.20 -10.35
N LEU A 213 2.91 8.34 -9.43
CA LEU A 213 2.93 6.88 -9.63
C LEU A 213 2.03 6.46 -10.79
N ALA A 214 0.90 7.16 -11.00
CA ALA A 214 -0.02 6.98 -12.12
C ALA A 214 0.59 7.32 -13.50
N ARG A 215 1.72 8.02 -13.55
CA ARG A 215 2.52 8.24 -14.78
C ARG A 215 3.61 7.17 -14.99
N GLY A 216 3.72 6.20 -14.08
CA GLY A 216 4.79 5.18 -14.11
C GLY A 216 6.13 5.68 -13.54
N GLU A 217 6.14 6.85 -12.90
CA GLU A 217 7.34 7.46 -12.35
C GLU A 217 7.66 6.89 -10.95
N SER A 218 8.93 6.98 -10.54
CA SER A 218 9.36 6.71 -9.16
C SER A 218 9.13 7.92 -8.28
N LEU A 219 8.90 7.70 -6.98
CA LEU A 219 8.89 8.78 -5.99
C LEU A 219 10.30 9.26 -5.62
N PHE A 220 11.35 8.46 -5.86
CA PHE A 220 12.71 8.76 -5.40
C PHE A 220 13.43 9.80 -6.26
N LEU A 221 14.33 10.55 -5.62
CA LEU A 221 15.27 11.47 -6.29
C LEU A 221 16.22 10.73 -7.25
N SER A 222 16.53 9.46 -6.96
CA SER A 222 17.41 8.61 -7.76
C SER A 222 16.88 7.16 -7.76
N PRO A 223 16.08 6.78 -8.78
CA PRO A 223 15.41 5.47 -8.87
C PRO A 223 16.31 4.28 -9.27
#